data_AF-A0A0D2M3R1-F1
#
_entry.id   AF-A0A0D2M3R1-F1
#
_cell.length_a   1.000
_cell.length_b   1.000
_cell.length_c   1.000
_cell.angle_alpha   90.00
_cell.angle_beta   90.00
_cell.angle_gamma   90.00
#
_symmetry.space_group_name_H-M   'P 1'
#
loop_
_entity.id
_entity.type
_entity.pdbx_description
1 polymer ?
#
loop_
_entity_poly.entity_id
_entity_poly.type
_entity_poly.pdbx_seq_one_letter_code
_entity_poly.pdbx_strand_id
1 'polypeptide(L)'
;MHPRLPASPPPRSQDYPACRTSLGLLVSNETFYPAAIRAAEQLVRDRGMARLVVINRAMDAGIDPKKRHFASEQRRRRAVLARLRNLAVSVALELEEAVLWVDADITFMPNHTLSTLVASGKDIVTTITKGAKTSSQARPVAGVSKFPDDLEGSPEPFVPLDSVGGCTTLVRADVHREGALFAPYYLIGASWKGDGYDGVESEGLCYAARYLGRTCWLATKLVTYHQSYWVAPTSWYQDRRNAK
;
A
#
# COMPACT_ATOMS: atom_id res chain seq x y z
N MET A 1 21.87 11.26 -11.14
CA MET A 1 21.91 11.81 -9.76
C MET A 1 21.30 10.78 -8.84
N HIS A 2 22.09 10.16 -7.96
CA HIS A 2 21.53 9.27 -6.94
C HIS A 2 20.74 10.11 -5.92
N PRO A 3 19.48 9.76 -5.59
CA PRO A 3 18.76 10.44 -4.54
C PRO A 3 19.53 10.26 -3.23
N ARG A 4 19.81 11.36 -2.52
CA ARG A 4 20.49 11.30 -1.23
C ARG A 4 19.65 10.46 -0.27
N LEU A 5 20.29 9.47 0.36
CA LEU A 5 19.71 8.73 1.46
C LEU A 5 19.28 9.73 2.56
N PRO A 6 18.16 9.48 3.27
CA PRO A 6 17.77 10.33 4.39
C PRO A 6 18.93 10.41 5.39
N ALA A 7 19.22 11.63 5.86
CA ALA A 7 20.38 11.94 6.71
C ALA A 7 20.28 11.32 8.13
N SER A 8 19.13 10.77 8.49
CA SER A 8 18.85 10.13 9.76
C SER A 8 18.23 8.74 9.54
N PRO A 9 18.41 7.79 10.48
CA PRO A 9 17.74 6.51 10.43
C PRO A 9 16.22 6.70 10.35
N PRO A 10 15.48 5.83 9.63
CA PRO A 10 14.04 5.91 9.56
C PRO A 10 13.45 6.04 10.97
N PRO A 11 12.50 6.97 11.18
CA PRO A 11 11.76 6.98 12.43
C PRO A 11 11.09 5.60 12.61
N ARG A 12 11.18 5.06 13.82
CA ARG A 12 10.67 3.70 14.13
C ARG A 12 9.16 3.66 14.32
N SER A 13 8.49 4.81 14.22
CA SER A 13 7.11 4.97 14.62
C SER A 13 6.42 6.08 13.83
N GLN A 14 5.14 5.90 13.55
CA GLN A 14 4.24 7.00 13.17
C GLN A 14 3.86 7.84 14.40
N ASP A 15 3.67 9.14 14.20
CA ASP A 15 3.29 10.12 15.23
C ASP A 15 1.78 10.12 15.53
N TYR A 16 0.98 9.47 14.67
CA TYR A 16 -0.46 9.32 14.91
C TYR A 16 -0.70 8.47 16.18
N PRO A 17 -1.68 8.82 17.04
CA PRO A 17 -1.90 8.15 18.31
C PRO A 17 -2.11 6.64 18.15
N ALA A 18 -1.20 5.85 18.75
CA ALA A 18 -1.26 4.39 18.65
C ALA A 18 -2.56 3.82 19.24
N CYS A 19 -3.05 4.39 20.34
CA CYS A 19 -4.32 4.02 20.96
C CYS A 19 -5.56 4.29 20.07
N ARG A 20 -5.41 5.04 18.97
CA ARG A 20 -6.43 5.25 17.93
C ARG A 20 -6.15 4.45 16.66
N THR A 21 -5.20 3.52 16.71
CA THR A 21 -4.76 2.72 15.57
C THR A 21 -4.92 1.25 15.89
N SER A 22 -5.51 0.49 14.97
CA SER A 22 -5.53 -0.97 14.97
C SER A 22 -4.60 -1.51 13.88
N LEU A 23 -4.10 -2.73 14.06
CA LEU A 23 -3.26 -3.43 13.09
C LEU A 23 -4.03 -4.64 12.53
N GLY A 24 -4.32 -4.60 11.24
CA GLY A 24 -4.72 -5.79 10.48
C GLY A 24 -3.51 -6.36 9.73
N LEU A 25 -3.15 -7.62 9.99
CA LEU A 25 -2.05 -8.30 9.32
C LEU A 25 -2.55 -9.55 8.61
N LEU A 26 -2.47 -9.56 7.27
CA LEU A 26 -2.66 -10.78 6.48
C LEU A 26 -1.31 -11.38 6.11
N VAL A 27 -1.15 -12.68 6.36
CA VAL A 27 0.03 -13.44 5.97
C VAL A 27 -0.39 -14.62 5.12
N SER A 28 0.25 -14.78 3.97
CA SER A 28 -0.03 -15.86 3.01
C SER A 28 1.06 -16.92 2.94
N ASN A 29 2.13 -16.79 3.75
CA ASN A 29 3.24 -17.72 3.82
C ASN A 29 3.24 -18.41 5.19
N GLU A 30 2.93 -19.70 5.20
CA GLU A 30 2.81 -20.50 6.43
C GLU A 30 4.13 -20.59 7.21
N THR A 31 5.26 -20.66 6.51
CA THR A 31 6.59 -20.72 7.14
C THR A 31 6.93 -19.41 7.86
N PHE A 32 6.54 -18.27 7.28
CA PHE A 32 6.79 -16.94 7.87
C PHE A 32 5.76 -16.57 8.94
N TYR A 33 4.58 -17.17 8.92
CA TYR A 33 3.45 -16.85 9.78
C TYR A 33 3.79 -16.77 11.29
N PRO A 34 4.52 -17.72 11.90
CA PRO A 34 4.84 -17.64 13.33
C PRO A 34 5.73 -16.44 13.68
N ALA A 35 6.67 -16.08 12.81
CA ALA A 35 7.54 -14.92 13.03
C ALA A 35 6.77 -13.60 12.87
N ALA A 36 5.86 -13.55 11.89
CA ALA A 36 5.02 -12.40 11.61
C ALA A 36 4.09 -12.06 12.79
N ILE A 37 3.42 -13.06 13.38
CA ILE A 37 2.56 -12.86 14.55
C ILE A 37 3.36 -12.31 15.73
N ARG A 38 4.49 -12.93 16.07
CA ARG A 38 5.33 -12.49 17.20
C ARG A 38 5.75 -11.03 17.05
N ALA A 39 6.14 -10.62 15.84
CA ALA A 39 6.50 -9.24 15.55
C ALA A 39 5.29 -8.29 15.66
N ALA A 40 4.14 -8.67 15.12
CA ALA A 40 2.92 -7.85 15.16
C ALA A 40 2.38 -7.66 16.58
N GLU A 41 2.35 -8.74 17.36
CA GLU A 41 1.97 -8.69 18.76
C GLU A 41 2.91 -7.80 19.57
N GLN A 42 4.22 -7.92 19.35
CA GLN A 42 5.21 -7.09 20.03
C GLN A 42 5.00 -5.61 19.70
N LEU A 43 4.79 -5.29 18.41
CA LEU A 43 4.52 -3.93 17.96
C LEU A 43 3.27 -3.34 18.61
N VAL A 44 2.17 -4.11 18.62
CA VAL A 44 0.88 -3.67 19.18
C VAL A 44 1.00 -3.42 20.69
N ARG A 45 1.69 -4.30 21.42
CA ARG A 45 1.94 -4.14 22.86
C ARG A 45 2.84 -2.93 23.15
N ASP A 46 3.99 -2.84 22.49
CA ASP A 46 4.99 -1.78 22.75
C ASP A 46 4.46 -0.38 22.43
N ARG A 47 3.55 -0.28 21.47
CA ARG A 47 2.96 1.00 21.06
C ARG A 47 1.66 1.31 21.78
N GLY A 48 1.02 0.34 22.44
CA GLY A 48 -0.32 0.51 23.00
C GLY A 48 -1.39 0.72 21.92
N MET A 49 -1.36 -0.11 20.88
CA MET A 49 -2.36 -0.07 19.80
C MET A 49 -3.69 -0.65 20.27
N ALA A 50 -4.79 -0.16 19.68
CA ALA A 50 -6.15 -0.49 20.12
C ALA A 50 -6.51 -1.97 19.89
N ARG A 51 -6.02 -2.55 18.78
CA ARG A 51 -6.37 -3.92 18.38
C ARG A 51 -5.35 -4.52 17.42
N LEU A 52 -5.20 -5.84 17.50
CA LEU A 52 -4.54 -6.68 16.50
C LEU A 52 -5.54 -7.67 15.90
N VAL A 53 -5.59 -7.75 14.57
CA VAL A 53 -6.27 -8.82 13.83
C VAL A 53 -5.23 -9.49 12.93
N VAL A 54 -5.04 -10.80 13.09
CA VAL A 54 -4.14 -11.59 12.24
C VAL A 54 -4.94 -12.58 11.40
N ILE A 55 -4.65 -12.60 10.10
CA ILE A 55 -5.32 -13.44 9.12
C ILE A 55 -4.27 -14.32 8.46
N ASN A 56 -4.38 -15.64 8.62
CA ASN A 56 -3.62 -16.59 7.81
C ASN A 56 -4.44 -16.98 6.59
N ARG A 57 -3.98 -16.60 5.39
CA ARG A 57 -4.61 -17.04 4.15
C ARG A 57 -3.61 -17.06 3.00
N ALA A 58 -3.30 -18.26 2.53
CA ALA A 58 -2.70 -18.46 1.23
C ALA A 58 -3.78 -18.55 0.14
N MET A 59 -3.49 -18.00 -1.03
CA MET A 59 -4.24 -18.25 -2.27
C MET A 59 -3.21 -18.48 -3.36
N ASP A 60 -3.24 -19.65 -3.98
CA ASP A 60 -2.37 -19.93 -5.11
C ASP A 60 -2.86 -19.16 -6.35
N ALA A 61 -1.95 -18.40 -6.96
CA ALA A 61 -2.19 -17.68 -8.20
C ALA A 61 -1.90 -18.53 -9.44
N GLY A 62 -1.41 -19.76 -9.27
CA GLY A 62 -1.02 -20.67 -10.35
C GLY A 62 0.12 -20.12 -11.18
N ILE A 63 0.98 -19.28 -10.58
CA ILE A 63 2.05 -18.58 -11.28
C ILE A 63 3.29 -19.47 -11.33
N ASP A 64 3.85 -19.64 -12.53
CA ASP A 64 5.20 -20.16 -12.69
C ASP A 64 6.21 -19.06 -12.28
N PRO A 65 7.02 -19.24 -11.22
CA PRO A 65 7.98 -18.25 -10.76
C PRO A 65 8.97 -17.79 -11.83
N LYS A 66 9.27 -18.64 -12.82
CA LYS A 66 10.16 -18.33 -13.94
C LYS A 66 9.51 -17.40 -14.98
N LYS A 67 8.18 -17.28 -14.95
CA LYS A 67 7.37 -16.48 -15.88
C LYS A 67 6.75 -15.25 -15.21
N ARG A 68 7.19 -14.89 -14.00
CA ARG A 68 6.68 -13.74 -13.23
C ARG A 68 6.75 -12.38 -13.95
N HIS A 69 7.53 -12.25 -15.02
CA HIS A 69 7.70 -11.01 -15.78
C HIS A 69 6.70 -10.86 -16.93
N PHE A 70 5.89 -11.89 -17.26
CA PHE A 70 4.88 -11.81 -18.31
C PHE A 70 3.62 -11.09 -17.82
N ALA A 71 3.01 -10.28 -18.68
CA ALA A 71 1.83 -9.48 -18.37
C ALA A 71 0.62 -10.32 -17.90
N SER A 72 0.41 -11.51 -18.49
CA SER A 72 -0.65 -12.43 -18.10
C SER A 72 -0.46 -13.01 -16.68
N GLU A 73 0.78 -13.29 -16.30
CA GLU A 73 1.14 -13.77 -14.96
C GLU A 73 1.08 -12.64 -13.92
N GLN A 74 1.45 -11.42 -14.31
CA GLN A 74 1.24 -10.23 -13.48
C GLN A 74 -0.25 -9.98 -13.22
N ARG A 75 -1.12 -10.14 -14.22
CA ARG A 75 -2.58 -10.06 -14.04
C ARG A 75 -3.08 -11.09 -13.01
N ARG A 76 -2.71 -12.36 -13.17
CA ARG A 76 -3.12 -13.43 -12.22
C ARG A 76 -2.65 -13.13 -10.80
N ARG A 77 -1.42 -12.65 -10.63
CA ARG A 77 -0.87 -12.22 -9.35
C ARG A 77 -1.70 -11.11 -8.71
N ARG A 78 -1.99 -10.06 -9.48
CA ARG A 78 -2.77 -8.90 -9.01
C ARG A 78 -4.21 -9.26 -8.67
N ALA A 79 -4.83 -10.15 -9.46
CA ALA A 79 -6.15 -10.69 -9.16
C ALA A 79 -6.19 -11.40 -7.81
N VAL A 80 -5.21 -12.26 -7.51
CA VAL A 80 -5.13 -12.93 -6.20
C VAL A 80 -4.82 -11.94 -5.08
N LEU A 81 -3.91 -10.98 -5.30
CA LEU A 81 -3.61 -9.96 -4.30
C LEU A 81 -4.86 -9.12 -3.96
N ALA A 82 -5.65 -8.74 -4.96
CA ALA A 82 -6.91 -8.03 -4.76
C ALA A 82 -7.88 -8.83 -3.87
N ARG A 83 -8.03 -10.14 -4.13
CA ARG A 83 -8.87 -11.02 -3.29
C ARG A 83 -8.37 -11.11 -1.85
N LEU A 84 -7.05 -11.20 -1.65
CA LEU A 84 -6.45 -11.22 -0.31
C LEU A 84 -6.66 -9.90 0.42
N ARG A 85 -6.49 -8.75 -0.25
CA ARG A 85 -6.77 -7.44 0.35
C ARG A 85 -8.25 -7.25 0.69
N ASN A 86 -9.15 -7.69 -0.19
CA ASN A 86 -10.59 -7.66 0.08
C ASN A 86 -10.95 -8.54 1.28
N LEU A 87 -10.34 -9.73 1.41
CA LEU A 87 -10.48 -10.55 2.62
C LEU A 87 -9.95 -9.81 3.86
N ALA A 88 -8.75 -9.22 3.77
CA ALA A 88 -8.14 -8.51 4.88
C ALA A 88 -9.03 -7.39 5.42
N VAL A 89 -9.55 -6.52 4.54
CA VAL A 89 -10.43 -5.43 4.96
C VAL A 89 -11.77 -5.94 5.48
N SER A 90 -12.35 -6.99 4.88
CA SER A 90 -13.62 -7.56 5.34
C SER A 90 -13.58 -8.13 6.75
N VAL A 91 -12.39 -8.52 7.22
CA VAL A 91 -12.19 -9.12 8.54
C VAL A 91 -11.63 -8.12 9.55
N ALA A 92 -10.76 -7.20 9.13
CA ALA A 92 -10.03 -6.31 10.05
C ALA A 92 -10.68 -4.93 10.24
N LEU A 93 -11.44 -4.43 9.26
CA LEU A 93 -12.11 -3.13 9.37
C LEU A 93 -13.41 -3.26 10.18
N GLU A 94 -13.50 -2.56 11.31
CA GLU A 94 -14.73 -2.45 12.08
C GLU A 94 -15.19 -0.99 12.18
N LEU A 95 -14.82 -0.27 13.24
CA LEU A 95 -15.27 1.10 13.54
C LEU A 95 -14.26 2.18 13.12
N GLU A 96 -13.13 1.78 12.53
CA GLU A 96 -12.11 2.72 12.07
C GLU A 96 -12.67 3.65 10.99
N GLU A 97 -12.18 4.90 10.98
CA GLU A 97 -12.62 5.94 10.02
C GLU A 97 -11.89 5.84 8.68
N ALA A 98 -10.72 5.18 8.65
CA ALA A 98 -9.90 4.98 7.47
C ALA A 98 -9.02 3.73 7.62
N VAL A 99 -8.55 3.22 6.48
CA VAL A 99 -7.59 2.12 6.37
C VAL A 99 -6.34 2.64 5.69
N LEU A 100 -5.19 2.54 6.35
CA LEU A 100 -3.88 2.74 5.70
C LEU A 100 -3.35 1.39 5.22
N TRP A 101 -3.35 1.18 3.90
CA TRP A 101 -2.69 0.03 3.27
C TRP A 101 -1.18 0.26 3.25
N VAL A 102 -0.42 -0.70 3.78
CA VAL A 102 1.05 -0.71 3.76
C VAL A 102 1.52 -2.08 3.30
N ASP A 103 2.25 -2.13 2.19
CA ASP A 103 2.87 -3.38 1.71
C ASP A 103 4.05 -3.79 2.62
N ALA A 104 4.25 -5.09 2.78
CA ALA A 104 5.26 -5.65 3.68
C ALA A 104 6.71 -5.35 3.25
N ASP A 105 6.93 -4.88 2.02
CA ASP A 105 8.24 -4.48 1.52
C ASP A 105 8.51 -2.97 1.67
N ILE A 106 7.61 -2.20 2.30
CA ILE A 106 7.90 -0.81 2.69
C ILE A 106 8.97 -0.80 3.78
N THR A 107 10.06 -0.07 3.51
CA THR A 107 11.26 0.02 4.36
C THR A 107 11.43 1.38 5.02
N PHE A 108 10.86 2.43 4.44
CA PHE A 108 10.86 3.76 5.02
C PHE A 108 9.53 4.45 4.77
N MET A 109 9.01 5.07 5.81
CA MET A 109 7.85 5.94 5.79
C MET A 109 8.06 7.07 6.80
N PRO A 110 7.93 8.35 6.42
CA PRO A 110 8.01 9.47 7.37
C PRO A 110 7.06 9.28 8.55
N ASN A 111 7.47 9.68 9.76
CA ASN A 111 6.68 9.48 10.99
C ASN A 111 5.32 10.20 10.97
N HIS A 112 5.24 11.33 10.28
CA HIS A 112 4.02 12.11 10.15
C HIS A 112 3.10 11.64 9.00
N THR A 113 3.44 10.57 8.27
CA THR A 113 2.65 10.10 7.12
C THR A 113 1.20 9.83 7.50
N LEU A 114 0.94 8.96 8.47
CA LEU A 114 -0.44 8.61 8.85
C LEU A 114 -1.23 9.85 9.31
N SER A 115 -0.64 10.71 10.13
CA SER A 115 -1.29 11.95 10.56
C SER A 115 -1.58 12.90 9.41
N THR A 116 -0.67 13.07 8.46
CA THR A 116 -0.88 13.95 7.29
C THR A 116 -1.95 13.41 6.37
N LEU A 117 -1.97 12.09 6.12
CA LEU A 117 -2.99 11.48 5.26
C LEU A 117 -4.38 11.58 5.90
N VAL A 118 -4.53 11.28 7.19
CA VAL A 118 -5.81 11.41 7.90
C VAL A 118 -6.30 12.87 7.93
N ALA A 119 -5.40 13.81 8.27
CA ALA A 119 -5.75 15.23 8.34
C ALA A 119 -6.12 15.86 6.98
N SER A 120 -5.75 15.21 5.87
CA SER A 120 -6.08 15.69 4.52
C SER A 120 -7.58 15.66 4.20
N GLY A 121 -8.35 14.81 4.89
CA GLY A 121 -9.78 14.61 4.65
C GLY A 121 -10.14 14.01 3.28
N LYS A 122 -9.15 13.60 2.48
CA LYS A 122 -9.33 13.04 1.14
C LYS A 122 -9.89 11.61 1.19
N ASP A 123 -10.66 11.21 0.17
CA ASP A 123 -11.29 9.87 0.14
C ASP A 123 -10.27 8.75 -0.01
N ILE A 124 -9.40 8.85 -1.01
CA ILE A 124 -8.31 7.91 -1.27
C ILE A 124 -7.05 8.72 -1.53
N VAL A 125 -5.98 8.49 -0.78
CA VAL A 125 -4.72 9.23 -0.94
C VAL A 125 -3.51 8.32 -0.83
N THR A 126 -2.68 8.30 -1.87
CA THR A 126 -1.42 7.56 -1.93
C THR A 126 -0.23 8.48 -1.71
N THR A 127 0.87 7.94 -1.22
CA THR A 127 2.18 8.61 -1.20
C THR A 127 2.92 8.39 -2.53
N ILE A 128 4.00 9.15 -2.74
CA ILE A 128 5.01 8.80 -3.74
C ILE A 128 5.82 7.64 -3.18
N THR A 129 5.81 6.48 -3.85
CA THR A 129 6.58 5.30 -3.43
C THR A 129 7.73 5.03 -4.38
N LYS A 130 8.97 5.12 -3.88
CA LYS A 130 10.20 4.97 -4.68
C LYS A 130 10.86 3.60 -4.49
N GLY A 131 11.34 3.02 -5.59
CA GLY A 131 12.10 1.76 -5.69
C GLY A 131 13.38 1.89 -6.52
N ALA A 132 14.23 0.85 -6.57
CA ALA A 132 15.43 0.85 -7.44
C ALA A 132 15.11 0.76 -8.94
N LYS A 133 13.88 0.34 -9.28
CA LYS A 133 13.27 0.57 -10.59
C LYS A 133 12.04 1.41 -10.31
N THR A 134 11.98 2.62 -10.88
CA THR A 134 10.83 3.52 -10.79
C THR A 134 9.57 2.79 -11.24
N SER A 135 8.77 2.29 -10.30
CA SER A 135 7.45 1.71 -10.58
C SER A 135 6.41 2.52 -9.85
N SER A 136 6.22 3.76 -10.29
CA SER A 136 5.13 4.62 -9.89
C SER A 136 3.84 4.13 -10.56
N GLN A 137 3.14 3.18 -9.93
CA GLN A 137 1.86 2.62 -10.40
C GLN A 137 0.65 3.55 -10.14
N ALA A 138 0.79 4.85 -10.38
CA ALA A 138 -0.35 5.75 -10.43
C ALA A 138 -0.47 6.30 -11.84
N ARG A 139 -1.66 6.18 -12.42
CA ARG A 139 -1.94 6.71 -13.75
C ARG A 139 -2.50 8.13 -13.66
N PRO A 140 -2.05 9.04 -14.53
CA PRO A 140 -2.41 10.45 -14.47
C PRO A 140 -3.85 10.73 -14.91
N VAL A 141 -4.34 11.92 -14.54
CA VAL A 141 -5.58 12.55 -15.00
C VAL A 141 -5.53 12.74 -16.53
N ALA A 142 -6.62 12.37 -17.22
CA ALA A 142 -6.80 12.50 -18.66
C ALA A 142 -6.08 13.72 -19.30
N GLY A 143 -5.10 13.44 -20.17
CA GLY A 143 -4.47 14.42 -21.09
C GLY A 143 -3.02 14.84 -20.80
N VAL A 144 -2.43 14.49 -19.65
CA VAL A 144 -1.02 14.80 -19.35
C VAL A 144 -0.34 13.63 -18.64
N SER A 145 0.64 12.99 -19.29
CA SER A 145 1.44 11.93 -18.66
C SER A 145 2.43 12.51 -17.65
N LYS A 146 2.04 12.63 -16.38
CA LYS A 146 2.97 12.83 -15.25
C LYS A 146 2.85 11.67 -14.28
N PHE A 147 3.95 10.95 -14.06
CA PHE A 147 3.98 9.92 -13.04
C PHE A 147 4.07 10.56 -11.65
N PRO A 148 3.63 9.89 -10.58
CA PRO A 148 3.83 10.35 -9.20
C PRO A 148 5.23 10.86 -8.89
N ASP A 149 6.26 10.23 -9.45
CA ASP A 149 7.65 10.63 -9.26
C ASP A 149 7.94 12.01 -9.87
N ASP A 150 7.26 12.39 -10.94
CA ASP A 150 7.37 13.70 -11.60
C ASP A 150 6.65 14.82 -10.82
N LEU A 151 5.87 14.45 -9.80
CA LEU A 151 5.09 15.37 -8.97
C LEU A 151 5.72 15.58 -7.58
N GLU A 152 6.85 14.94 -7.30
CA GLU A 152 7.61 15.20 -6.08
C GLU A 152 8.00 16.67 -5.99
N GLY A 153 7.70 17.29 -4.86
CA GLY A 153 8.04 18.70 -4.65
C GLY A 153 7.09 19.69 -5.34
N SER A 154 6.03 19.23 -6.01
CA SER A 154 4.93 20.07 -6.52
C SER A 154 4.49 21.13 -5.48
N PRO A 155 4.22 22.39 -5.88
CA PRO A 155 3.73 23.41 -4.95
C PRO A 155 2.40 22.99 -4.31
N GLU A 156 1.57 22.25 -5.04
CA GLU A 156 0.33 21.67 -4.55
C GLU A 156 0.62 20.45 -3.66
N PRO A 157 0.20 20.44 -2.38
CA PRO A 157 0.46 19.33 -1.46
C PRO A 157 -0.33 18.06 -1.82
N PHE A 158 -1.45 18.22 -2.53
CA PHE A 158 -2.27 17.11 -3.00
C PHE A 158 -2.70 17.32 -4.46
N VAL A 159 -2.52 16.30 -5.29
CA VAL A 159 -2.87 16.33 -6.72
C VAL A 159 -3.86 15.21 -7.03
N PRO A 160 -4.96 15.45 -7.78
CA PRO A 160 -5.90 14.38 -8.13
C PRO A 160 -5.24 13.31 -9.01
N LEU A 161 -5.73 12.07 -8.89
CA LEU A 161 -5.28 10.90 -9.65
C LEU A 161 -6.48 10.15 -10.24
N ASP A 162 -6.28 9.52 -11.39
CA ASP A 162 -7.25 8.58 -11.97
C ASP A 162 -7.09 7.16 -11.40
N SER A 163 -5.92 6.85 -10.85
CA SER A 163 -5.56 5.54 -10.31
C SER A 163 -4.50 5.66 -9.23
N VAL A 164 -4.51 4.74 -8.25
CA VAL A 164 -3.50 4.66 -7.19
C VAL A 164 -2.79 3.31 -7.18
N GLY A 165 -1.57 3.31 -6.64
CA GLY A 165 -0.89 2.08 -6.24
C GLY A 165 -1.39 1.58 -4.89
N GLY A 166 -1.01 0.36 -4.52
CA GLY A 166 -1.41 -0.27 -3.26
C GLY A 166 -0.42 -0.15 -2.10
N CYS A 167 0.77 0.41 -2.34
CA CYS A 167 1.92 0.21 -1.46
C CYS A 167 1.84 1.01 -0.14
N THR A 168 1.43 2.27 -0.22
CA THR A 168 1.18 3.15 0.93
C THR A 168 0.00 4.06 0.59
N THR A 169 -1.22 3.60 0.86
CA THR A 169 -2.45 4.31 0.47
C THR A 169 -3.47 4.32 1.59
N LEU A 170 -3.91 5.52 1.98
CA LEU A 170 -5.03 5.69 2.90
C LEU A 170 -6.33 5.69 2.10
N VAL A 171 -7.31 4.91 2.55
CA VAL A 171 -8.68 4.87 2.01
C VAL A 171 -9.62 5.15 3.17
N ARG A 172 -10.53 6.12 3.05
CA ARG A 172 -11.58 6.31 4.06
C ARG A 172 -12.44 5.05 4.15
N ALA A 173 -12.84 4.69 5.36
CA ALA A 173 -13.53 3.43 5.59
C ALA A 173 -14.91 3.38 4.92
N ASP A 174 -15.58 4.52 4.78
CA ASP A 174 -16.83 4.65 4.03
C ASP A 174 -16.69 4.26 2.55
N VAL A 175 -15.57 4.59 1.89
CA VAL A 175 -15.27 4.17 0.51
C VAL A 175 -15.32 2.64 0.38
N HIS A 176 -14.68 1.91 1.30
CA HIS A 176 -14.73 0.45 1.32
C HIS A 176 -16.12 -0.08 1.70
N ARG A 177 -16.80 0.54 2.67
CA ARG A 177 -18.15 0.13 3.10
C ARG A 177 -19.22 0.37 2.02
N GLU A 178 -19.02 1.35 1.15
CA GLU A 178 -19.87 1.61 -0.03
C GLU A 178 -19.61 0.63 -1.19
N GLY A 179 -18.58 -0.22 -1.08
CA GLY A 179 -18.31 -1.30 -2.02
C GLY A 179 -17.16 -1.04 -3.00
N ALA A 180 -16.44 0.09 -2.90
CA ALA A 180 -15.20 0.26 -3.64
C ALA A 180 -14.09 -0.60 -3.02
N LEU A 181 -13.75 -1.69 -3.71
CA LEU A 181 -12.78 -2.70 -3.28
C LEU A 181 -11.67 -2.85 -4.33
N PHE A 182 -10.63 -3.64 -4.03
CA PHE A 182 -9.59 -3.96 -5.00
C PHE A 182 -10.18 -4.90 -6.07
N ALA A 183 -9.99 -4.56 -7.35
CA ALA A 183 -10.61 -5.30 -8.45
C ALA A 183 -9.88 -6.65 -8.70
N PRO A 184 -10.53 -7.82 -8.54
CA PRO A 184 -9.87 -9.11 -8.77
C PRO A 184 -9.81 -9.52 -10.25
N TYR A 185 -10.25 -8.63 -11.13
CA TYR A 185 -10.29 -8.78 -12.59
C TYR A 185 -10.15 -7.38 -13.21
N TYR A 186 -9.98 -7.27 -14.53
CA TYR A 186 -9.95 -5.97 -15.19
C TYR A 186 -11.34 -5.34 -15.20
N LEU A 187 -11.52 -4.33 -14.37
CA LEU A 187 -12.82 -3.69 -14.22
C LEU A 187 -13.18 -2.79 -15.42
N ILE A 188 -12.19 -2.16 -16.04
CA ILE A 188 -12.41 -1.16 -17.09
C ILE A 188 -12.66 -1.86 -18.42
N GLY A 189 -13.83 -1.58 -19.01
CA GLY A 189 -14.27 -2.21 -20.26
C GLY A 189 -14.83 -3.62 -20.10
N ALA A 190 -15.06 -4.08 -18.86
CA ALA A 190 -15.66 -5.39 -18.60
C ALA A 190 -17.10 -5.46 -19.16
N SER A 191 -17.51 -6.67 -19.55
CA SER A 191 -18.86 -6.96 -20.04
C SER A 191 -19.42 -8.20 -19.35
N TRP A 192 -20.71 -8.48 -19.55
CA TRP A 192 -21.33 -9.72 -19.07
C TRP A 192 -20.65 -11.00 -19.57
N LYS A 193 -19.93 -10.93 -20.71
CA LYS A 193 -19.31 -12.09 -21.36
C LYS A 193 -17.83 -12.23 -21.09
N GLY A 194 -17.19 -11.27 -20.41
CA GLY A 194 -15.75 -11.32 -20.25
C GLY A 194 -15.15 -10.15 -19.48
N ASP A 195 -13.88 -10.34 -19.15
CA ASP A 195 -13.07 -9.38 -18.43
C ASP A 195 -12.85 -8.09 -19.24
N GLY A 196 -12.52 -7.01 -18.54
CA GLY A 196 -12.10 -5.77 -19.15
C GLY A 196 -10.67 -5.83 -19.71
N TYR A 197 -10.14 -4.66 -20.05
CA TYR A 197 -8.77 -4.51 -20.55
C TYR A 197 -7.84 -3.81 -19.55
N ASP A 198 -8.36 -3.21 -18.48
CA ASP A 198 -7.57 -2.47 -17.50
C ASP A 198 -8.21 -2.39 -16.11
N GLY A 199 -7.51 -1.82 -15.13
CA GLY A 199 -8.05 -1.53 -13.81
C GLY A 199 -8.16 -2.78 -12.92
N VAL A 200 -7.07 -3.55 -12.81
CA VAL A 200 -6.96 -4.65 -11.84
C VAL A 200 -6.37 -4.15 -10.53
N GLU A 201 -6.76 -4.78 -9.43
CA GLU A 201 -6.28 -4.54 -8.08
C GLU A 201 -6.45 -3.08 -7.65
N SER A 202 -5.39 -2.34 -7.35
CA SER A 202 -5.50 -0.96 -6.86
C SER A 202 -5.88 0.02 -7.95
N GLU A 203 -5.61 -0.30 -9.22
CA GLU A 203 -5.98 0.55 -10.35
C GLU A 203 -7.49 0.59 -10.55
N GLY A 204 -8.17 -0.53 -10.30
CA GLY A 204 -9.63 -0.61 -10.35
C GLY A 204 -10.33 0.10 -9.18
N LEU A 205 -9.62 0.36 -8.08
CA LEU A 205 -10.20 0.99 -6.88
C LEU A 205 -10.70 2.40 -7.19
N CYS A 206 -9.85 3.26 -7.77
CA CYS A 206 -10.24 4.63 -8.10
C CYS A 206 -11.35 4.69 -9.15
N TYR A 207 -11.28 3.79 -10.14
CA TYR A 207 -12.32 3.68 -11.15
C TYR A 207 -13.68 3.35 -10.54
N ALA A 208 -13.75 2.34 -9.65
CA ALA A 208 -14.98 2.01 -8.92
C ALA A 208 -15.44 3.16 -8.01
N ALA A 209 -14.52 3.74 -7.24
CA ALA A 209 -14.80 4.79 -6.27
C ALA A 209 -15.36 6.06 -6.92
N ARG A 210 -14.95 6.38 -8.16
CA ARG A 210 -15.48 7.53 -8.91
C ARG A 210 -17.00 7.47 -9.09
N TYR A 211 -17.56 6.28 -9.33
CA TYR A 211 -19.02 6.10 -9.46
C TYR A 211 -19.78 6.26 -8.14
N LEU A 212 -19.07 6.23 -7.01
CA LEU A 212 -19.58 6.51 -5.68
C LEU A 212 -19.39 7.99 -5.29
N GLY A 213 -18.94 8.84 -6.22
CA GLY A 213 -18.65 10.25 -5.94
C GLY A 213 -17.35 10.50 -5.18
N ARG A 214 -16.45 9.50 -5.12
CA ARG A 214 -15.17 9.57 -4.39
C ARG A 214 -14.01 9.93 -5.30
N THR A 215 -12.97 10.50 -4.71
CA THR A 215 -11.81 11.03 -5.46
C THR A 215 -10.47 10.47 -4.97
N CYS A 216 -9.56 10.18 -5.91
CA CYS A 216 -8.21 9.71 -5.62
C CYS A 216 -7.20 10.86 -5.69
N TRP A 217 -6.18 10.81 -4.82
CA TRP A 217 -5.20 11.89 -4.64
C TRP A 217 -3.79 11.34 -4.43
N LEU A 218 -2.79 12.13 -4.82
CA LEU A 218 -1.38 11.96 -4.50
C LEU A 218 -0.97 12.98 -3.45
N ALA A 219 -0.38 12.53 -2.34
CA ALA A 219 0.33 13.41 -1.41
C ALA A 219 1.75 13.69 -1.92
N THR A 220 1.95 14.85 -2.55
CA THR A 220 3.19 15.18 -3.30
C THR A 220 4.41 15.44 -2.42
N LYS A 221 4.18 15.65 -1.12
CA LYS A 221 5.21 15.92 -0.11
C LYS A 221 5.56 14.69 0.74
N LEU A 222 4.90 13.56 0.52
CA LEU A 222 5.14 12.32 1.26
C LEU A 222 5.80 11.29 0.35
N VAL A 223 7.04 10.94 0.69
CA VAL A 223 7.84 9.96 -0.05
C VAL A 223 8.11 8.76 0.85
N THR A 224 7.71 7.58 0.39
CA THR A 224 7.98 6.28 1.02
C THR A 224 8.91 5.45 0.15
N TYR A 225 9.64 4.50 0.75
CA TYR A 225 10.58 3.65 0.01
C TYR A 225 10.29 2.18 0.30
N HIS A 226 10.39 1.36 -0.75
CA HIS A 226 10.26 -0.09 -0.62
C HIS A 226 11.59 -0.82 -0.83
N GLN A 227 11.65 -2.08 -0.46
CA GLN A 227 12.87 -2.88 -0.31
C GLN A 227 13.74 -2.94 -1.58
N SER A 228 13.14 -2.79 -2.78
CA SER A 228 13.92 -2.74 -4.01
C SER A 228 14.95 -1.62 -4.01
N TYR A 229 14.71 -0.51 -3.30
CA TYR A 229 15.62 0.62 -3.16
C TYR A 229 16.87 0.29 -2.31
N TRP A 230 16.78 -0.70 -1.42
CA TRP A 230 17.86 -1.12 -0.53
C TRP A 230 18.55 -2.36 -1.08
N VAL A 231 19.56 -2.15 -1.92
CA VAL A 231 20.47 -3.23 -2.36
C VAL A 231 21.41 -3.56 -1.19
N ALA A 232 21.14 -4.69 -0.54
CA ALA A 232 21.90 -5.35 0.54
C ALA A 232 22.12 -4.54 1.85
N PRO A 233 22.06 -5.19 3.03
CA PRO A 233 22.41 -4.55 4.29
C PRO A 233 23.92 -4.32 4.34
N THR A 234 24.40 -3.17 3.88
CA THR A 234 25.75 -2.70 4.20
C THR A 234 25.79 -2.22 5.64
N SER A 235 26.63 -2.89 6.43
CA SER A 235 27.18 -2.62 7.78
C SER A 235 26.25 -2.30 8.96
N TRP A 236 25.13 -1.60 8.82
CA TRP A 236 24.34 -1.15 9.98
C TRP A 236 23.59 -2.28 10.71
N TYR A 237 23.23 -3.36 10.01
CA TYR A 237 22.52 -4.52 10.59
C TYR A 237 23.48 -5.50 11.30
N GLN A 238 24.77 -5.50 10.93
CA GLN A 238 25.75 -6.42 11.50
C GLN A 238 26.38 -5.88 12.79
N ASP A 239 26.46 -4.55 12.95
CA ASP A 239 27.17 -3.93 14.06
C ASP A 239 26.51 -4.13 15.45
N ARG A 240 25.22 -4.50 15.49
CA ARG A 240 24.48 -4.69 16.76
C ARG A 240 24.46 -6.11 17.29
N ARG A 241 24.99 -7.10 16.57
CA ARG A 241 25.13 -8.48 17.09
C ARG A 241 26.38 -8.67 17.95
N ASN A 242 27.31 -7.70 17.95
CA ASN A 242 28.58 -7.78 18.68
C ASN A 242 28.70 -6.77 19.84
N ALA A 243 27.69 -5.96 20.12
CA ALA A 243 27.65 -5.15 21.33
C ALA A 243 26.99 -5.95 22.48
N LYS A 244 27.78 -6.84 23.09
CA LYS A 244 27.59 -7.25 24.48
C LYS A 244 28.25 -6.21 25.39
#